data_AF-A0A7C5R789-F1
#
_entry.id   AF-A0A7C5R789-F1
#
_cell.length_a   1.000
_cell.length_b   1.000
_cell.length_c   1.000
_cell.angle_alpha   90.00
_cell.angle_beta   90.00
_cell.angle_gamma   90.00
#
_symmetry.space_group_name_H-M   'P 1'
#
loop_
_entity.id
_entity.type
_entity.pdbx_description
1 polymer ?
#
loop_
_entity_poly.entity_id
_entity_poly.type
_entity_poly.pdbx_seq_one_letter_code
_entity_poly.pdbx_strand_id
1 'polypeptide(L)'
;MSKTVQNFIYLALTAITVVGGYIFLRLSYKISDSFPFTQEIILIVLGTVATILITALLLNKQTEVELHKEQQVRFLELKSDVYQDLLQHLENVMIDGKTDHRDAVRLQFLSHRLALVASPEILAEFENFLKAYQTAVADQAVSSSDSNAINRALAELTIRIRKDLIGEQDKASHIHTD
;
A
#
# COMPACT_ATOMS: atom_id res chain seq x y z
N MET A 1 -30.30 12.51 14.87
CA MET A 1 -29.62 13.79 14.60
C MET A 1 -28.84 13.61 13.29
N SER A 2 -29.01 14.47 12.28
CA SER A 2 -28.32 14.25 10.99
C SER A 2 -26.80 14.46 11.15
N LYS A 3 -25.97 13.68 10.44
CA LYS A 3 -24.49 13.79 10.48
C LYS A 3 -24.01 15.23 10.32
N THR A 4 -24.71 16.04 9.53
CA THR A 4 -24.42 17.46 9.31
C THR A 4 -24.61 18.30 10.57
N VAL A 5 -25.67 18.05 11.36
CA VAL A 5 -25.93 18.75 12.63
C VAL A 5 -24.87 18.38 13.66
N GLN A 6 -24.45 17.11 13.72
CA GLN A 6 -23.42 16.65 14.63
C GLN A 6 -22.04 17.27 14.29
N ASN A 7 -21.68 17.34 13.01
CA ASN A 7 -20.45 18.03 12.58
C ASN A 7 -20.48 19.52 12.90
N PHE A 8 -21.64 20.17 12.74
CA PHE A 8 -21.80 21.58 13.10
C PHE A 8 -21.63 21.82 14.61
N ILE A 9 -22.16 20.92 15.45
CA ILE A 9 -21.97 20.98 16.91
C ILE A 9 -20.50 20.79 17.29
N TYR A 10 -19.80 19.82 16.69
CA TYR A 10 -18.37 19.64 16.95
C TYR A 10 -17.55 20.86 16.53
N LEU A 11 -17.88 21.48 15.39
CA LEU A 11 -17.22 22.69 14.89
C LEU A 11 -17.47 23.88 15.82
N ALA A 12 -18.71 24.07 16.27
CA ALA A 12 -19.04 25.13 17.24
C ALA A 12 -18.31 24.91 18.58
N LEU A 13 -18.23 23.67 19.06
CA LEU A 13 -17.56 23.33 20.32
C LEU A 13 -16.04 23.52 20.23
N THR A 14 -15.41 23.14 19.11
CA THR A 14 -13.99 23.43 18.86
C THR A 14 -13.74 24.93 18.75
N ALA A 15 -14.58 25.68 18.04
CA ALA A 15 -14.44 27.13 17.94
C ALA A 15 -14.53 27.82 19.31
N ILE A 16 -15.52 27.45 20.14
CA ILE A 16 -15.64 27.97 21.51
C ILE A 16 -14.42 27.63 22.35
N THR A 17 -13.90 26.41 22.23
CA THR A 17 -12.71 25.96 22.99
C THR A 17 -11.47 26.77 22.59
N VAL A 18 -11.25 26.98 21.29
CA VAL A 18 -10.09 27.74 20.79
C VAL A 18 -10.20 29.22 21.16
N VAL A 19 -11.36 29.84 20.92
CA VAL A 19 -11.58 31.27 21.23
C VAL A 19 -11.55 31.52 22.74
N GLY A 20 -12.19 30.65 23.53
CA GLY A 20 -12.17 30.70 24.98
C GLY A 20 -10.77 30.53 25.56
N GLY A 21 -10.00 29.56 25.05
CA GLY A 21 -8.59 29.37 25.42
C GLY A 21 -7.72 30.59 25.12
N TYR A 22 -7.92 31.21 23.94
CA TYR A 22 -7.21 32.45 23.57
C TYR A 22 -7.56 33.62 24.50
N ILE A 23 -8.84 33.83 24.81
CA ILE A 23 -9.29 34.89 25.71
C ILE A 23 -8.74 34.67 27.13
N PHE A 24 -8.78 33.42 27.62
CA PHE A 24 -8.24 33.06 28.92
C PHE A 24 -6.73 33.35 29.02
N LEU A 25 -5.96 32.94 28.00
CA LEU A 25 -4.52 33.25 27.92
C LEU A 25 -4.28 34.77 27.89
N ARG A 26 -5.05 35.51 27.09
CA ARG A 26 -4.92 36.97 26.97
C ARG A 26 -5.24 37.71 28.27
N LEU A 27 -6.27 37.25 28.99
CA LEU A 27 -6.62 37.80 30.31
C LEU A 27 -5.55 37.46 31.35
N SER A 28 -5.09 36.21 31.38
CA SER A 28 -4.03 35.77 32.30
C SER A 28 -2.73 36.55 32.08
N TYR A 29 -2.37 36.80 30.83
CA TYR A 29 -1.21 37.61 30.48
C TYR A 29 -1.35 39.06 30.97
N LYS A 30 -2.50 39.72 30.71
CA LYS A 30 -2.77 41.09 31.16
C LYS A 30 -2.83 41.24 32.68
N ILE A 31 -3.36 40.25 33.40
CA ILE A 31 -3.41 40.28 34.88
C ILE A 31 -2.00 40.10 35.45
N SER A 32 -1.14 39.37 34.75
CA SER A 32 0.25 39.14 35.15
C SER A 32 1.20 40.31 34.83
N ASP A 33 0.76 41.36 34.13
CA ASP A 33 1.59 42.56 33.84
C ASP A 33 2.12 43.23 35.12
N SER A 34 1.45 43.05 36.26
CA SER A 34 1.89 43.59 37.56
C SER A 34 2.88 42.67 38.31
N PHE A 35 3.11 41.44 37.82
CA PHE A 35 3.95 40.42 38.44
C PHE A 35 4.86 39.76 37.37
N PRO A 36 6.05 40.32 37.11
CA PRO A 36 6.92 39.87 36.01
C PRO A 36 7.32 38.38 36.12
N PHE A 37 7.52 37.88 37.33
CA PHE A 37 7.87 36.48 37.58
C PHE A 37 6.76 35.49 37.19
N THR A 38 5.50 35.84 37.43
CA THR A 38 4.36 34.96 37.10
C THR A 38 4.17 34.85 35.59
N GLN A 39 4.44 35.94 34.86
CA GLN A 39 4.32 36.00 33.40
C GLN A 39 5.37 35.12 32.71
N GLU A 40 6.62 35.17 33.19
CA GLU A 40 7.70 34.31 32.70
C GLU A 40 7.38 32.83 32.89
N ILE A 41 6.89 32.43 34.07
CA ILE A 41 6.50 31.04 34.34
C ILE A 41 5.39 30.58 33.41
N ILE A 42 4.35 31.40 33.19
CA ILE A 42 3.24 31.05 32.28
C ILE A 42 3.77 30.84 30.86
N LEU A 43 4.66 31.73 30.39
CA LEU A 43 5.25 31.62 29.05
C LEU A 43 6.14 30.37 28.91
N ILE A 44 6.97 30.08 29.91
CA ILE A 44 7.82 28.88 29.93
C ILE A 44 6.94 27.63 29.89
N VAL A 45 5.95 27.52 30.77
CA VAL A 45 5.03 26.36 30.81
C VAL A 45 4.30 26.20 29.49
N LEU A 46 3.74 27.29 28.93
CA LEU A 46 3.05 27.23 27.64
C LEU A 46 3.98 26.82 26.50
N GLY A 47 5.20 27.37 26.47
CA GLY A 47 6.22 27.03 25.49
C GLY A 47 6.67 25.57 25.60
N THR A 48 6.88 25.06 26.82
CA THR A 48 7.23 23.66 27.08
C THR A 48 6.11 22.71 26.65
N VAL A 49 4.85 23.01 27.02
CA VAL A 49 3.69 22.20 26.63
C VAL A 49 3.54 22.20 25.11
N ALA A 50 3.60 23.37 24.47
CA ALA A 50 3.55 23.47 23.01
C ALA A 50 4.67 22.66 22.35
N THR A 51 5.89 22.75 22.87
CA THR A 51 7.05 22.00 22.34
C THR A 51 6.84 20.50 22.46
N ILE A 52 6.39 20.01 23.63
CA ILE A 52 6.10 18.57 23.83
C ILE A 52 5.02 18.10 22.86
N LEU A 53 3.94 18.88 22.70
CA LEU A 53 2.84 18.54 21.79
C LEU A 53 3.30 18.51 20.32
N ILE A 54 4.07 19.50 19.88
CA ILE A 54 4.62 19.55 18.53
C ILE A 54 5.55 18.34 18.30
N THR A 55 6.46 18.07 19.23
CA THR A 55 7.37 16.92 19.13
C THR A 55 6.61 15.60 19.09
N ALA A 56 5.60 15.42 19.94
CA ALA A 56 4.77 14.22 19.94
C ALA A 56 4.02 14.05 18.60
N LEU A 57 3.49 15.14 18.03
CA LEU A 57 2.82 15.11 16.73
C LEU A 57 3.80 14.74 15.61
N LEU A 58 4.98 15.34 15.59
CA LEU A 58 6.01 15.05 14.59
C LEU A 58 6.48 13.59 14.67
N LEU A 59 6.77 13.10 15.87
CA LEU A 59 7.18 11.70 16.08
C LEU A 59 6.08 10.73 15.63
N ASN A 60 4.84 10.96 16.05
CA ASN A 60 3.73 10.11 15.66
C ASN A 60 3.56 10.08 14.14
N LYS A 61 3.69 11.24 13.47
CA LYS A 61 3.57 11.31 12.02
C LYS A 61 4.71 10.59 11.31
N GLN A 62 5.93 10.71 11.80
CA GLN A 62 7.08 10.00 11.26
C GLN A 62 6.93 8.48 11.43
N THR A 63 6.54 8.02 12.62
CA THR A 63 6.29 6.59 12.89
C THR A 63 5.17 6.04 12.00
N GLU A 64 4.08 6.77 11.81
CA GLU A 64 2.99 6.37 10.90
C GLU A 64 3.51 6.19 9.46
N VAL A 65 4.28 7.16 8.96
CA VAL A 65 4.87 7.10 7.61
C VAL A 65 5.84 5.92 7.47
N GLU A 66 6.70 5.71 8.47
CA GLU A 66 7.66 4.61 8.47
C GLU A 66 6.97 3.24 8.50
N LEU A 67 5.96 3.07 9.34
CA LEU A 67 5.16 1.84 9.39
C LEU A 67 4.44 1.56 8.07
N HIS A 68 3.83 2.58 7.48
CA HIS A 68 3.20 2.44 6.15
C HIS A 68 4.21 2.04 5.08
N LYS A 69 5.42 2.62 5.13
CA LYS A 69 6.51 2.26 4.22
C LYS A 69 6.95 0.81 4.41
N GLU A 70 7.15 0.36 5.65
CA GLU A 70 7.52 -1.03 5.94
C GLU A 70 6.45 -2.01 5.43
N GLN A 71 5.17 -1.70 5.67
CA GLN A 71 4.06 -2.51 5.17
C GLN A 71 4.05 -2.61 3.64
N GLN A 72 4.29 -1.50 2.94
CA GLN A 72 4.33 -1.48 1.48
C GLN A 72 5.52 -2.26 0.92
N VAL A 73 6.70 -2.15 1.54
CA VAL A 73 7.88 -2.93 1.16
C VAL A 73 7.62 -4.43 1.33
N ARG A 74 7.07 -4.85 2.48
CA ARG A 74 6.73 -6.26 2.71
C ARG A 74 5.68 -6.78 1.74
N PHE A 75 4.70 -5.96 1.38
CA PHE A 75 3.70 -6.32 0.38
C PHE A 75 4.32 -6.46 -1.02
N LEU A 76 5.25 -5.57 -1.39
CA LEU A 76 5.99 -5.66 -2.65
C LEU A 76 6.88 -6.91 -2.70
N GLU A 77 7.55 -7.25 -1.60
CA GLU A 77 8.33 -8.50 -1.47
C GLU A 77 7.45 -9.73 -1.67
N LEU A 78 6.32 -9.82 -0.95
CA LEU A 78 5.36 -10.91 -1.10
C LEU A 78 4.87 -11.05 -2.55
N LYS A 79 4.57 -9.92 -3.20
CA LYS A 79 4.13 -9.87 -4.60
C LYS A 79 5.22 -10.37 -5.55
N SER A 80 6.46 -9.94 -5.35
CA SER A 80 7.63 -10.42 -6.09
C SER A 80 7.83 -11.93 -5.94
N ASP A 81 7.71 -12.45 -4.72
CA ASP A 81 7.86 -13.88 -4.43
C ASP A 81 6.80 -14.73 -5.12
N VAL A 82 5.53 -14.27 -5.11
CA VAL A 82 4.44 -14.95 -5.83
C VAL A 82 4.68 -14.96 -7.33
N TYR A 83 5.16 -13.85 -7.90
CA TYR A 83 5.48 -13.78 -9.32
C TYR A 83 6.68 -14.65 -9.71
N GLN A 84 7.72 -14.71 -8.88
CA GLN A 84 8.86 -15.59 -9.11
C GLN A 84 8.48 -17.06 -9.04
N ASP A 85 7.71 -17.48 -8.04
CA ASP A 85 7.23 -18.88 -7.93
C ASP A 85 6.29 -19.25 -9.08
N LEU A 86 5.47 -18.30 -9.55
CA LEU A 86 4.67 -18.48 -10.76
C LEU A 86 5.56 -18.75 -11.98
N LEU A 87 6.49 -17.83 -12.28
CA LEU A 87 7.35 -17.95 -13.45
C LEU A 87 8.22 -19.22 -13.40
N GLN A 88 8.75 -19.56 -12.23
CA GLN A 88 9.53 -20.80 -12.04
C GLN A 88 8.69 -22.05 -12.29
N HIS A 89 7.43 -22.06 -11.84
CA HIS A 89 6.56 -23.20 -12.08
C HIS A 89 6.15 -23.29 -13.55
N LEU A 90 5.88 -22.16 -14.21
CA LEU A 90 5.60 -22.12 -15.65
C LEU A 90 6.80 -22.60 -16.46
N GLU A 91 8.02 -22.22 -16.09
CA GLU A 91 9.27 -22.71 -16.70
C GLU A 91 9.35 -24.25 -16.60
N ASN A 92 9.18 -24.82 -15.40
CA ASN A 92 9.25 -26.26 -15.20
C ASN A 92 8.20 -27.00 -16.04
N VAL A 93 6.97 -26.50 -16.05
CA VAL A 93 5.85 -27.08 -16.81
C VAL A 93 6.07 -26.99 -18.33
N MET A 94 6.77 -25.96 -18.81
CA MET A 94 7.15 -25.81 -20.21
C MET A 94 8.34 -26.71 -20.61
N ILE A 95 9.31 -26.91 -19.72
CA ILE A 95 10.48 -27.76 -19.95
C ILE A 95 10.10 -29.24 -19.95
N ASP A 96 9.29 -29.66 -18.97
CA ASP A 96 8.92 -31.08 -18.80
C ASP A 96 7.97 -31.57 -19.90
N GLY A 97 7.28 -30.65 -20.59
CA GLY A 97 6.44 -30.93 -21.76
C GLY A 97 5.26 -31.88 -21.51
N LYS A 98 5.08 -32.32 -20.26
CA LYS A 98 4.02 -33.21 -19.79
C LYS A 98 3.46 -32.63 -18.51
N THR A 99 2.18 -32.31 -18.53
CA THR A 99 1.45 -31.83 -17.36
C THR A 99 0.92 -33.04 -16.59
N ASP A 100 1.40 -33.28 -15.37
CA ASP A 100 0.78 -34.26 -14.47
C ASP A 100 -0.41 -33.62 -13.72
N HIS A 101 -1.28 -34.43 -13.14
CA HIS A 101 -2.37 -33.97 -12.28
C HIS A 101 -1.87 -33.07 -11.14
N ARG A 102 -0.63 -33.31 -10.66
CA ARG A 102 0.04 -32.48 -9.65
C ARG A 102 0.33 -31.05 -10.14
N ASP A 103 0.70 -30.88 -11.39
CA ASP A 103 0.98 -29.55 -11.96
C ASP A 103 -0.31 -28.76 -12.16
N ALA A 104 -1.39 -29.41 -12.58
CA ALA A 104 -2.71 -28.78 -12.69
C ALA A 104 -3.21 -28.25 -11.32
N VAL A 105 -3.07 -29.06 -10.27
CA VAL A 105 -3.42 -28.65 -8.90
C VAL A 105 -2.52 -27.50 -8.43
N ARG A 106 -1.21 -27.55 -8.72
CA ARG A 106 -0.26 -26.49 -8.35
C ARG A 106 -0.55 -25.17 -9.08
N LEU A 107 -0.89 -25.22 -10.37
CA LEU A 107 -1.36 -24.06 -11.14
C LEU A 107 -2.60 -23.41 -10.51
N GLN A 108 -3.55 -24.22 -10.02
CA GLN A 108 -4.76 -23.71 -9.37
C GLN A 108 -4.45 -23.00 -8.04
N PHE A 109 -3.56 -23.55 -7.22
CA PHE A 109 -3.10 -22.86 -6.01
C PHE A 109 -2.31 -21.59 -6.32
N LEU A 110 -1.50 -21.60 -7.38
CA LEU A 110 -0.82 -20.40 -7.88
C LEU A 110 -1.81 -19.34 -8.35
N SER A 111 -2.89 -19.71 -9.04
CA SER A 111 -3.97 -18.79 -9.41
C SER A 111 -4.60 -18.11 -8.18
N HIS A 112 -4.92 -18.89 -7.14
CA HIS A 112 -5.46 -18.34 -5.90
C HIS A 112 -4.47 -17.41 -5.17
N ARG A 113 -3.18 -17.78 -5.15
CA ARG A 113 -2.13 -16.93 -4.57
C ARG A 113 -1.93 -15.65 -5.37
N LEU A 114 -1.98 -15.75 -6.70
CA LEU A 114 -1.90 -14.61 -7.60
C LEU A 114 -3.05 -13.62 -7.33
N ALA A 115 -4.27 -14.13 -7.12
CA ALA A 115 -5.44 -13.30 -6.82
C ALA A 115 -5.34 -12.48 -5.52
N LEU A 116 -4.43 -12.83 -4.60
CA LEU A 116 -4.21 -12.08 -3.36
C LEU A 116 -3.34 -10.83 -3.57
N VAL A 117 -2.47 -10.83 -4.57
CA VAL A 117 -1.41 -9.81 -4.74
C VAL A 117 -1.42 -9.13 -6.09
N ALA A 118 -2.02 -9.75 -7.11
CA ALA A 118 -1.97 -9.30 -8.49
C ALA A 118 -3.15 -8.38 -8.84
N SER A 119 -2.90 -7.48 -9.78
CA SER A 119 -3.94 -6.66 -10.37
C SER A 119 -4.86 -7.49 -11.28
N PRO A 120 -6.12 -7.04 -11.51
CA PRO A 120 -7.06 -7.73 -12.40
C PRO A 120 -6.51 -7.96 -13.82
N GLU A 121 -5.67 -7.04 -14.31
CA GLU A 121 -5.00 -7.14 -15.61
C GLU A 121 -4.09 -8.37 -15.69
N ILE A 122 -3.33 -8.67 -14.63
CA ILE A 122 -2.43 -9.83 -14.58
C ILE A 122 -3.21 -11.13 -14.49
N LEU A 123 -4.30 -11.16 -13.72
CA LEU A 123 -5.15 -12.34 -13.64
C LEU A 123 -5.75 -12.69 -15.01
N ALA A 124 -6.19 -11.67 -15.76
CA ALA A 124 -6.69 -11.86 -17.12
C ALA A 124 -5.59 -12.41 -18.07
N GLU A 125 -4.37 -11.89 -18.01
CA GLU A 125 -3.29 -12.41 -18.83
C GLU A 125 -2.84 -13.82 -18.41
N PHE A 126 -2.87 -14.11 -17.12
CA PHE A 126 -2.58 -15.46 -16.64
C PHE A 126 -3.63 -16.46 -17.14
N GLU A 127 -4.92 -16.11 -17.13
CA GLU A 127 -5.97 -16.93 -17.73
C GLU A 127 -5.78 -17.12 -19.25
N ASN A 128 -5.33 -16.09 -19.96
CA ASN A 128 -5.01 -16.19 -21.40
C ASN A 128 -3.87 -17.19 -21.63
N PHE A 129 -2.82 -17.12 -20.81
CA PHE A 129 -1.74 -18.11 -20.83
C PHE A 129 -2.26 -19.52 -20.57
N LEU A 130 -3.09 -19.72 -19.55
CA LEU A 130 -3.66 -21.04 -19.22
C LEU A 130 -4.46 -21.63 -20.39
N LYS A 131 -5.27 -20.82 -21.08
CA LYS A 131 -6.03 -21.26 -22.26
C LYS A 131 -5.12 -21.65 -23.42
N ALA A 132 -4.09 -20.86 -23.70
CA ALA A 132 -3.10 -21.17 -24.73
C ALA A 132 -2.34 -22.47 -24.42
N TYR A 133 -1.93 -22.63 -23.16
CA TYR A 133 -1.24 -23.82 -22.68
C TYR A 133 -2.11 -25.09 -22.78
N GLN A 134 -3.37 -25.03 -22.31
CA GLN A 134 -4.29 -26.17 -22.38
C GLN A 134 -4.60 -26.59 -23.82
N THR A 135 -4.73 -25.63 -24.74
CA THR A 135 -4.98 -25.92 -26.15
C THR A 135 -3.79 -26.65 -26.79
N ALA A 136 -2.57 -26.22 -26.49
CA ALA A 136 -1.35 -26.84 -27.00
C ALA A 136 -1.12 -28.27 -26.49
N VAL A 137 -1.51 -28.56 -25.25
CA VAL A 137 -1.35 -29.88 -24.62
C VAL A 137 -2.44 -30.86 -25.08
N ALA A 138 -3.64 -30.38 -25.42
CA ALA A 138 -4.76 -31.21 -25.86
C ALA A 138 -4.50 -31.91 -27.21
N ASP A 139 -3.73 -31.30 -28.13
CA ASP A 139 -3.51 -31.81 -29.48
C ASP A 139 -2.44 -32.93 -29.59
N GLN A 140 -1.83 -33.36 -28.47
CA GLN A 140 -0.80 -34.43 -28.35
C GLN A 140 0.45 -34.28 -29.24
N ALA A 141 0.49 -33.29 -30.13
CA ALA A 141 1.63 -32.88 -30.95
C ALA A 141 1.70 -31.36 -30.91
N VAL A 142 2.52 -30.82 -29.99
CA VAL A 142 2.78 -29.37 -29.91
C VAL A 142 3.33 -28.91 -31.26
N SER A 143 2.51 -28.19 -32.04
CA SER A 143 2.96 -27.64 -33.31
C SER A 143 3.86 -26.43 -33.04
N SER A 144 4.68 -26.05 -34.02
CA SER A 144 5.46 -24.80 -33.93
C SER A 144 4.58 -23.55 -33.77
N SER A 145 3.30 -23.62 -34.17
CA SER A 145 2.31 -22.56 -33.96
C SER A 145 1.88 -22.46 -32.49
N ASP A 146 1.73 -23.58 -31.79
CA ASP A 146 1.29 -23.61 -30.39
C ASP A 146 2.37 -23.11 -29.44
N SER A 147 3.62 -23.50 -29.70
CA SER A 147 4.79 -22.97 -28.99
C SER A 147 4.92 -21.45 -29.13
N ASN A 148 4.62 -20.90 -30.31
CA ASN A 148 4.64 -19.45 -30.53
C ASN A 148 3.51 -18.74 -29.77
N ALA A 149 2.32 -19.34 -29.70
CA ALA A 149 1.19 -18.78 -28.95
C ALA A 149 1.47 -18.75 -27.44
N ILE A 150 2.00 -19.83 -26.87
CA ILE A 150 2.37 -19.89 -25.45
C ILE A 150 3.48 -18.88 -25.12
N ASN A 151 4.55 -18.85 -25.93
CA ASN A 151 5.66 -17.92 -25.72
C ASN A 151 5.19 -16.45 -25.78
N ARG A 152 4.26 -16.12 -26.68
CA ARG A 152 3.68 -14.78 -26.76
C ARG A 152 2.84 -14.44 -25.53
N ALA A 153 2.01 -15.37 -25.06
CA ALA A 153 1.20 -15.18 -23.85
C ALA A 153 2.09 -15.02 -22.60
N LEU A 154 3.15 -15.80 -22.48
CA LEU A 154 4.13 -15.69 -21.39
C LEU A 154 4.89 -14.36 -21.44
N ALA A 155 5.27 -13.90 -22.63
CA ALA A 155 5.93 -12.61 -22.80
C ALA A 155 5.02 -11.44 -22.38
N GLU A 156 3.75 -11.45 -22.79
CA GLU A 156 2.78 -10.42 -22.38
C GLU A 156 2.55 -10.44 -20.87
N LEU A 157 2.36 -11.62 -20.28
CA LEU A 157 2.24 -11.78 -18.82
C LEU A 157 3.46 -11.20 -18.08
N THR A 158 4.66 -11.47 -18.57
CA THR A 158 5.91 -10.96 -17.97
C THR A 158 6.02 -9.43 -18.08
N ILE A 159 5.61 -8.84 -19.21
CA ILE A 159 5.58 -7.39 -19.39
C ILE A 159 4.60 -6.75 -18.39
N ARG A 160 3.42 -7.36 -18.20
CA ARG A 160 2.43 -6.89 -17.23
C ARG A 160 2.91 -7.01 -15.79
N ILE A 161 3.50 -8.15 -15.41
CA ILE A 161 4.15 -8.35 -14.11
C ILE A 161 5.19 -7.25 -13.85
N ARG A 162 6.07 -6.98 -14.82
CA ARG A 162 7.08 -5.92 -14.68
C ARG A 162 6.43 -4.55 -14.46
N LYS A 163 5.43 -4.19 -15.26
CA LYS A 163 4.74 -2.89 -15.15
C LYS A 163 4.06 -2.73 -13.78
N ASP A 164 3.48 -3.80 -13.28
CA ASP A 164 2.75 -3.85 -12.02
C ASP A 164 3.66 -3.88 -10.78
N LEU A 165 4.91 -4.38 -10.91
CA LEU A 165 5.95 -4.22 -9.90
C LEU A 165 6.53 -2.80 -9.91
N ILE A 166 6.88 -2.26 -11.08
CA ILE A 166 7.45 -0.91 -11.22
C ILE A 166 6.44 0.16 -10.79
N GLY A 167 5.18 0.05 -11.22
CA GLY A 167 4.14 1.01 -10.83
C GLY A 167 3.89 1.05 -9.33
N GLU A 168 4.17 -0.03 -8.60
CA GLU A 168 4.06 -0.08 -7.15
C GLU A 168 5.36 0.37 -6.45
N GLN A 169 6.52 0.16 -7.08
CA GLN A 169 7.79 0.75 -6.66
C GLN A 169 7.79 2.28 -6.77
N ASP A 170 7.19 2.84 -7.81
CA ASP A 170 7.07 4.29 -7.98
C ASP A 170 6.18 4.89 -6.88
N LYS A 171 5.06 4.24 -6.55
CA LYS A 171 4.25 4.65 -5.39
C LYS A 171 5.01 4.56 -4.08
N ALA A 172 5.80 3.50 -3.87
CA ALA A 172 6.61 3.32 -2.67
C ALA A 172 7.75 4.34 -2.57
N SER A 173 8.29 4.80 -3.70
CA SER A 173 9.38 5.79 -3.75
C SER A 173 8.87 7.23 -3.66
N HIS A 174 7.65 7.53 -4.11
CA HIS A 174 7.06 8.86 -3.94
C HIS A 174 6.74 9.23 -2.48
N ILE A 175 6.50 8.24 -1.61
CA ILE A 175 6.43 8.46 -0.14
C ILE A 175 7.78 8.96 0.42
N HIS A 176 8.88 8.80 -0.31
CA HIS A 176 10.21 9.19 0.14
C HIS A 176 10.51 10.70 -0.03
N THR A 177 9.66 11.45 -0.74
CA THR A 177 9.95 12.83 -1.17
C THR A 177 9.04 13.90 -0.56
N ASP A 178 8.00 13.51 0.18
CA ASP A 178 7.11 14.40 0.95
C ASP A 178 7.31 14.20 2.46
#